data_AF-A0A5A7WMZ5-F1
#
_entry.id   AF-A0A5A7WMZ5-F1
#
_cell.length_a   1.000
_cell.length_b   1.000
_cell.length_c   1.000
_cell.angle_alpha   90.00
_cell.angle_beta   90.00
_cell.angle_gamma   90.00
#
_symmetry.space_group_name_H-M   'P 1'
#
loop_
_entity.id
_entity.type
_entity.pdbx_description
1 polymer ?
#
loop_
_entity_poly.entity_id
_entity_poly.type
_entity_poly.pdbx_seq_one_letter_code
_entity_poly.pdbx_strand_id
1 'polypeptide(L)'
;MGPTAPFILSAPPDCYFYRSLDDAAAAHIADAEIYDAHGSRLTPVPHGLVVTSVEPEELARLLRRWLGYVDAIRESTLSWPLWLLVHAAVEHAGYA
;
A
#
# COMPACT_ATOMS: atom_id res chain seq x y z
N MET A 1 22.14 3.40 -0.19
CA MET A 1 20.89 3.50 -0.99
C MET A 1 19.75 3.53 0.01
N GLY A 2 18.88 4.53 -0.04
CA GLY A 2 17.72 4.58 0.86
C GLY A 2 16.74 3.45 0.55
N PRO A 3 15.81 3.12 1.47
CA PRO A 3 14.75 2.16 1.19
C PRO A 3 13.91 2.63 0.00
N THR A 4 13.66 1.74 -0.97
CA THR A 4 12.78 2.02 -2.11
C THR A 4 11.34 2.13 -1.61
N ALA A 5 10.69 3.27 -1.85
CA ALA A 5 9.28 3.44 -1.48
C ALA A 5 8.42 2.38 -2.21
N PRO A 6 7.56 1.63 -1.49
CA PRO A 6 6.75 0.58 -2.10
C PRO A 6 5.59 1.16 -2.93
N PHE A 7 5.10 0.36 -3.86
CA PHE A 7 3.73 0.41 -4.35
C PHE A 7 2.89 -0.57 -3.55
N ILE A 8 1.72 -0.14 -3.10
CA ILE A 8 0.81 -0.92 -2.27
C ILE A 8 -0.36 -1.34 -3.16
N LEU A 9 -0.56 -2.64 -3.31
CA LEU A 9 -1.74 -3.22 -3.93
C LEU A 9 -2.69 -3.67 -2.80
N SER A 10 -3.79 -2.94 -2.61
CA SER A 10 -4.81 -3.28 -1.62
C SER A 10 -5.90 -4.12 -2.26
N ALA A 11 -6.05 -5.36 -1.79
CA ALA A 11 -7.10 -6.28 -2.19
C ALA A 11 -7.75 -6.83 -0.92
N PRO A 12 -8.63 -6.05 -0.25
CA PRO A 12 -9.11 -6.37 1.09
C PRO A 12 -9.60 -7.83 1.22
N PRO A 13 -9.19 -8.55 2.29
CA PRO A 13 -8.49 -8.03 3.47
C PRO A 13 -6.98 -7.90 3.31
N ASP A 14 -6.40 -8.26 2.16
CA ASP A 14 -4.96 -8.36 1.96
C ASP A 14 -4.34 -7.07 1.39
N CYS A 15 -3.04 -6.93 1.63
CA CYS A 15 -2.20 -5.90 1.05
C CYS A 15 -0.90 -6.55 0.58
N TYR A 16 -0.46 -6.18 -0.62
CA TYR A 16 0.79 -6.63 -1.22
C TYR A 16 1.69 -5.43 -1.51
N PHE A 17 3.00 -5.61 -1.37
CA PHE A 17 3.98 -4.53 -1.46
C PHE A 17 5.01 -4.83 -2.54
N TYR A 18 5.16 -3.92 -3.49
CA TYR A 18 6.03 -4.10 -4.65
C TYR A 18 7.08 -3.00 -4.71
N ARG A 19 8.27 -3.32 -5.22
CA ARG A 19 9.35 -2.33 -5.42
C ARG A 19 9.18 -1.52 -6.70
N SER A 20 8.40 -2.04 -7.64
CA SER A 20 8.13 -1.41 -8.93
C SER A 20 6.63 -1.36 -9.18
N LEU A 21 6.22 -0.35 -9.93
CA LEU A 21 4.84 -0.18 -10.35
C LEU A 21 4.45 -1.24 -11.38
N ASP A 22 5.40 -1.65 -12.23
CA ASP A 22 5.20 -2.65 -13.25
C ASP A 22 4.86 -4.01 -12.64
N ASP A 23 5.53 -4.40 -11.55
CA ASP A 23 5.23 -5.64 -10.82
C ASP A 23 3.84 -5.59 -10.18
N ALA A 24 3.49 -4.45 -9.55
CA ALA A 24 2.17 -4.25 -8.95
C ALA A 24 1.04 -4.32 -9.99
N ALA A 25 1.25 -3.74 -11.17
CA ALA A 25 0.31 -3.78 -12.27
C ALA A 25 0.20 -5.18 -12.90
N ALA A 26 1.32 -5.90 -12.99
CA ALA A 26 1.39 -7.25 -13.56
C ALA A 26 0.72 -8.32 -12.69
N ALA A 27 0.67 -8.12 -11.36
CA ALA A 27 0.04 -9.05 -10.42
C ALA A 27 -1.47 -9.28 -10.68
N HIS A 28 -2.12 -8.32 -11.35
CA HIS A 28 -3.50 -8.38 -11.85
C HIS A 28 -4.51 -9.06 -10.90
N ILE A 29 -4.72 -8.44 -9.73
CA ILE A 29 -5.72 -8.88 -8.76
C ILE A 29 -7.04 -8.15 -9.03
N ALA A 30 -8.14 -8.91 -9.16
CA ALA A 30 -9.47 -8.36 -9.36
C ALA A 30 -9.87 -7.45 -8.18
N ASP A 31 -10.50 -6.32 -8.49
CA ASP A 31 -10.97 -5.31 -7.52
C ASP A 31 -9.88 -4.71 -6.61
N ALA A 32 -8.60 -4.92 -6.93
CA ALA A 32 -7.50 -4.36 -6.18
C ALA A 32 -7.21 -2.90 -6.57
N GLU A 33 -6.90 -2.09 -5.57
CA GLU A 33 -6.51 -0.69 -5.74
C GLU A 33 -4.99 -0.56 -5.57
N ILE A 34 -4.34 0.20 -6.47
CA ILE A 34 -2.90 0.47 -6.40
C ILE A 34 -2.70 1.85 -5.78
N TYR A 35 -1.81 1.94 -4.81
CA TYR A 35 -1.37 3.20 -4.21
C TYR A 35 0.15 3.33 -4.27
N ASP A 36 0.64 4.55 -4.38
CA ASP A 36 2.03 4.86 -4.04
C ASP A 36 2.21 4.98 -2.51
N ALA A 37 3.47 5.02 -2.04
CA ALA A 37 3.78 5.19 -0.62
C ALA A 37 3.33 6.53 -0.01
N HIS A 38 2.91 7.49 -0.83
CA HIS A 38 2.43 8.80 -0.41
C HIS A 38 0.90 8.83 -0.27
N GLY A 39 0.20 7.78 -0.70
CA GLY A 39 -1.25 7.68 -0.66
C GLY A 39 -1.96 8.20 -1.90
N SER A 40 -1.25 8.37 -3.01
CA SER A 40 -1.88 8.61 -4.30
C SER A 40 -2.44 7.29 -4.83
N ARG A 41 -3.73 7.25 -5.18
CA ARG A 41 -4.33 6.10 -5.86
C ARG A 41 -4.01 6.15 -7.35
N LEU A 42 -3.54 5.03 -7.88
CA LEU A 42 -3.13 4.84 -9.26
C LEU A 42 -4.14 3.92 -9.96
N THR A 43 -4.62 4.34 -11.13
CA THR A 43 -5.55 3.53 -11.94
C THR A 43 -4.90 3.17 -13.27
N PRO A 44 -4.88 1.87 -13.64
CA PRO A 44 -4.37 1.43 -14.93
C PRO A 44 -5.23 2.01 -16.05
N VAL A 45 -4.57 2.56 -17.07
CA VAL A 45 -5.17 3.03 -18.32
C VAL A 45 -4.47 2.34 -19.50
N PRO A 46 -5.07 2.30 -20.70
CA PRO A 46 -4.51 1.58 -21.85
C PRO A 46 -3.06 1.95 -22.24
N HIS A 47 -2.57 3.11 -21.79
CA HIS A 47 -1.24 3.64 -22.09
C HIS A 47 -0.41 3.96 -20.84
N GLY A 48 -0.72 3.36 -19.69
CA GLY A 48 0.07 3.55 -18.47
C GLY A 48 -0.78 3.59 -17.21
N LEU A 49 -0.38 4.40 -16.24
CA LEU A 49 -1.08 4.62 -14.98
C LEU A 49 -1.27 6.11 -14.74
N VAL A 50 -2.44 6.48 -14.24
CA VAL A 50 -2.77 7.86 -13.87
C VAL A 50 -3.12 7.94 -12.40
N VAL A 51 -2.73 9.05 -11.76
CA VAL A 51 -3.19 9.39 -10.41
C VAL A 51 -4.66 9.76 -10.50
N THR A 52 -5.52 9.03 -9.79
CA THR A 52 -6.96 9.26 -9.78
C THR A 52 -7.47 9.89 -8.49
N SER A 53 -6.73 9.74 -7.39
CA SER A 53 -6.97 10.46 -6.14
C SER A 53 -5.67 10.66 -5.38
N VAL A 54 -5.62 11.66 -4.50
CA VAL A 54 -4.52 11.91 -3.56
C VAL A 54 -5.14 12.05 -2.18
N GLU A 55 -5.31 10.91 -1.50
CA GLU A 55 -5.94 10.83 -0.17
C GLU A 55 -5.05 9.96 0.75
N PRO A 56 -3.99 10.54 1.34
CA PRO A 56 -3.08 9.83 2.25
C PRO A 56 -3.80 9.13 3.42
N GLU A 57 -4.89 9.71 3.90
CA GLU A 57 -5.74 9.21 4.98
C GLU A 57 -6.53 7.96 4.56
N GLU A 58 -6.82 7.79 3.28
CA GLU A 58 -7.44 6.57 2.74
C GLU A 58 -6.46 5.40 2.86
N LEU A 59 -5.24 5.55 2.33
CA LEU A 59 -4.20 4.53 2.45
C LEU A 59 -3.85 4.26 3.93
N ALA A 60 -3.76 5.30 4.75
CA ALA A 60 -3.52 5.13 6.19
C ALA A 60 -4.62 4.30 6.87
N ARG A 61 -5.90 4.52 6.52
CA ARG A 61 -7.02 3.70 7.06
C ARG A 61 -6.93 2.25 6.60
N LEU A 62 -6.59 2.00 5.34
CA LEU A 62 -6.41 0.65 4.79
C LEU A 62 -5.27 -0.09 5.51
N LEU A 63 -4.10 0.55 5.63
CA LEU A 63 -2.94 -0.04 6.31
C LEU A 63 -3.19 -0.31 7.79
N ARG A 64 -3.88 0.60 8.52
CA ARG A 64 -4.25 0.35 9.92
C ARG A 64 -5.17 -0.86 10.05
N ARG A 65 -6.15 -1.00 9.15
CA ARG A 65 -7.06 -2.15 9.13
C ARG A 65 -6.29 -3.44 8.86
N TRP A 66 -5.43 -3.42 7.84
CA TRP A 66 -4.61 -4.59 7.47
C TRP A 66 -3.67 -4.99 8.62
N LEU A 67 -2.91 -4.05 9.20
CA LEU A 67 -2.01 -4.29 10.33
C LEU A 67 -2.74 -4.89 11.55
N GLY A 68 -3.96 -4.44 11.82
CA GLY A 68 -4.81 -5.01 12.86
C GLY A 68 -5.36 -6.39 12.50
N TYR A 69 -5.63 -6.67 11.23
CA TYR A 69 -6.09 -7.97 10.74
C TYR A 69 -4.99 -9.04 10.81
N VAL A 70 -3.76 -8.71 10.45
CA VAL A 70 -2.61 -9.65 10.51
C VAL A 70 -1.98 -9.76 11.91
N ASP A 71 -2.58 -9.12 12.93
CA ASP A 71 -2.07 -9.03 14.31
C ASP A 71 -0.59 -8.59 14.37
N ALA A 72 -0.19 -7.72 13.46
CA ALA A 72 1.21 -7.31 13.32
C ALA A 72 1.69 -6.42 14.47
N ILE A 73 0.79 -5.78 15.21
CA ILE A 73 1.13 -4.72 16.17
C ILE A 73 0.28 -4.84 17.44
N ARG A 74 0.96 -4.87 18.60
CA ARG A 74 0.33 -4.92 19.93
C ARG A 74 -0.11 -3.55 20.47
N GLU A 75 0.37 -2.48 19.85
CA GLU A 75 0.13 -1.09 20.21
C GLU A 75 -0.81 -0.39 19.22
N SER A 76 -1.46 0.70 19.65
CA SER A 76 -2.36 1.45 18.79
C SER A 76 -1.60 2.20 17.68
N THR A 77 -1.99 1.99 16.43
CA THR A 77 -1.45 2.67 15.24
C THR A 77 -2.23 3.94 14.86
N LEU A 78 -3.21 4.35 15.67
CA LEU A 78 -4.11 5.46 15.35
C LEU A 78 -3.39 6.80 15.16
N SER A 79 -2.33 7.04 15.93
CA SER A 79 -1.52 8.26 15.87
C SER A 79 -0.36 8.18 14.87
N TRP A 80 -0.14 7.02 14.25
CA TRP A 80 1.04 6.84 13.39
C TRP A 80 0.88 7.60 12.08
N PRO A 81 1.92 8.30 11.62
CA PRO A 81 1.94 8.91 10.30
C PRO A 81 2.01 7.84 9.20
N LEU A 82 1.57 8.18 7.99
CA LEU A 82 1.50 7.23 6.87
C LEU A 82 2.83 6.53 6.58
N TRP A 83 3.94 7.27 6.54
CA TRP A 83 5.25 6.68 6.27
C TRP A 83 5.63 5.56 7.27
N LEU A 84 5.22 5.69 8.53
CA LEU A 84 5.49 4.68 9.56
C LEU A 84 4.58 3.47 9.39
N LEU A 85 3.32 3.67 9.00
CA LEU A 85 2.40 2.59 8.65
C LEU A 85 2.93 1.79 7.45
N VAL A 86 3.39 2.48 6.40
CA VAL A 86 3.98 1.85 5.21
C VAL A 86 5.23 1.06 5.59
N HIS A 87 6.13 1.65 6.39
CA HIS A 87 7.34 0.97 6.84
C HIS A 87 7.03 -0.31 7.62
N ALA A 88 6.17 -0.21 8.64
CA ALA A 88 5.78 -1.36 9.46
C ALA A 88 5.11 -2.45 8.62
N ALA A 89 4.29 -2.06 7.63
CA ALA A 89 3.61 -3.02 6.77
C ALA A 89 4.60 -3.77 5.85
N VAL A 90 5.57 -3.06 5.26
CA VAL A 90 6.65 -3.67 4.48
C VAL A 90 7.55 -4.55 5.34
N GLU A 91 7.89 -4.14 6.55
CA GLU A 91 8.69 -4.96 7.48
C GLU A 91 7.98 -6.26 7.86
N HIS A 92 6.66 -6.22 8.00
CA HIS A 92 5.87 -7.39 8.35
C HIS A 92 5.65 -8.35 7.16
N ALA A 93 5.20 -7.83 6.02
CA ALA A 93 4.87 -8.67 4.85
C ALA A 93 6.08 -9.00 3.97
N GLY A 94 7.10 -8.15 3.97
CA GLY A 94 8.14 -8.15 2.93
C GLY A 94 7.65 -7.56 1.60
N TYR A 95 8.56 -7.52 0.63
CA TYR A 95 8.20 -7.27 -0.77
C TYR A 95 7.86 -8.59 -1.45
N ALA A 96 6.82 -8.58 -2.27
CA ALA A 96 6.48 -9.69 -3.17
C ALA A 96 7.43 -9.73 -4.38
#